data_AF-D4JCU4-F1
#
_entry.id   AF-D4JCU4-F1
#
_cell.length_a   1.000
_cell.length_b   1.000
_cell.length_c   1.000
_cell.angle_alpha   90.00
_cell.angle_beta   90.00
_cell.angle_gamma   90.00
#
_symmetry.space_group_name_H-M   'P 1'
#
loop_
_entity.id
_entity.type
_entity.pdbx_description
1 polymer ?
#
loop_
_entity_poly.entity_id
_entity_poly.type
_entity_poly.pdbx_seq_one_letter_code
_entity_poly.pdbx_strand_id
1 'polypeptide(L)'
;MIDNKLFFTLANSKYLLCEFNVRENIGSTSRVEDRLYELCIRDYVPLVAHVERYFHNGIDLDRVHNWIDMGCKIQVNRTSILGLQGKVVQKNALCLLESGIVHIVATDTHRTTGSRIPRLSDVYEFIEERFGEDNARILTYENPLHIIEDEDLDDMIKIEKRKHLFFRRDR
;
A
#
# COMPACT_ATOMS: atom_id res chain seq x y z
N MET A 1 -18.25 -6.00 16.15
CA MET A 1 -17.36 -4.81 16.12
C MET A 1 -17.88 -3.81 15.10
N ILE A 2 -18.01 -4.20 13.82
CA ILE A 2 -18.52 -3.34 12.75
C ILE A 2 -19.96 -2.88 13.01
N ASP A 3 -20.88 -3.80 13.34
CA ASP A 3 -22.29 -3.45 13.61
C ASP A 3 -22.50 -2.49 14.77
N ASN A 4 -21.63 -2.58 15.80
CA ASN A 4 -21.67 -1.72 16.97
C ASN A 4 -20.88 -0.41 16.77
N LYS A 5 -20.33 -0.16 15.56
CA LYS A 5 -19.47 0.98 15.23
C LYS A 5 -18.34 1.23 16.24
N LEU A 6 -17.74 0.15 16.75
CA LEU A 6 -16.65 0.21 17.73
C LEU A 6 -15.29 0.34 17.03
N PHE A 7 -15.13 1.38 16.20
CA PHE A 7 -13.92 1.69 15.46
C PHE A 7 -13.83 3.19 15.19
N PHE A 8 -12.63 3.66 14.87
CA PHE A 8 -12.39 5.02 14.39
C PHE A 8 -11.98 4.97 12.92
N THR A 9 -12.42 5.96 12.16
CA THR A 9 -11.89 6.22 10.82
C THR A 9 -10.67 7.13 10.89
N LEU A 10 -9.90 7.18 9.82
CA LEU A 10 -8.75 8.06 9.71
C LEU A 10 -9.25 9.50 9.61
N ALA A 11 -8.89 10.34 10.58
CA ALA A 11 -9.26 11.77 10.59
C ALA A 11 -10.78 12.06 10.45
N ASN A 12 -11.65 11.17 10.94
CA ASN A 12 -13.11 11.25 10.78
C ASN A 12 -13.62 11.21 9.32
N SER A 13 -12.80 10.75 8.38
CA SER A 13 -13.19 10.53 6.97
C SER A 13 -13.93 9.21 6.76
N LYS A 14 -14.28 8.89 5.51
CA LYS A 14 -14.76 7.58 5.05
C LYS A 14 -13.71 6.48 5.07
N TYR A 15 -12.42 6.81 5.25
CA TYR A 15 -11.32 5.85 5.18
C TYR A 15 -11.12 5.10 6.50
N LEU A 16 -11.06 3.77 6.41
CA LEU A 16 -10.81 2.89 7.56
C LEU A 16 -9.54 2.07 7.34
N LEU A 17 -8.54 2.22 8.21
CA LEU A 17 -7.31 1.44 8.13
C LEU A 17 -7.59 -0.01 8.58
N CYS A 18 -7.48 -0.96 7.66
CA CYS A 18 -7.78 -2.37 7.90
C CYS A 18 -6.49 -3.20 7.92
N GLU A 19 -6.21 -3.87 9.04
CA GLU A 19 -5.10 -4.80 9.18
C GLU A 19 -5.59 -6.25 9.38
N PHE A 20 -4.88 -7.21 8.78
CA PHE A 20 -5.09 -8.64 8.99
C PHE A 20 -3.87 -9.28 9.67
N ASN A 21 -3.99 -10.52 10.12
CA ASN A 21 -2.89 -11.19 10.81
C ASN A 21 -1.75 -11.53 9.84
N VAL A 22 -0.69 -10.72 9.86
CA VAL A 22 0.53 -10.91 9.04
C VAL A 22 1.27 -12.23 9.28
N ARG A 23 1.01 -12.93 10.39
CA ARG A 23 1.60 -14.25 10.68
C ARG A 23 0.84 -15.39 10.03
N GLU A 24 -0.43 -15.16 9.69
CA GLU A 24 -1.22 -16.12 8.93
C GLU A 24 -1.03 -15.83 7.44
N ASN A 25 -0.84 -16.87 6.65
CA ASN A 25 -1.01 -16.73 5.23
C ASN A 25 -2.51 -16.50 4.99
N ILE A 26 -2.87 -15.38 4.37
CA ILE A 26 -4.26 -15.04 4.08
C ILE A 26 -4.92 -16.00 3.08
N GLY A 27 -4.17 -16.97 2.54
CA GLY A 27 -4.65 -18.16 1.84
C GLY A 27 -5.52 -17.82 0.62
N SER A 28 -6.40 -18.73 0.23
CA SER A 28 -7.48 -18.47 -0.75
C SER A 28 -8.84 -18.30 -0.05
N THR A 29 -8.85 -18.06 1.27
CA THR A 29 -10.10 -17.97 2.04
C THR A 29 -10.77 -16.63 1.81
N SER A 30 -12.08 -16.62 1.53
CA SER A 30 -12.90 -15.40 1.34
C SER A 30 -13.03 -14.51 2.56
N ARG A 31 -12.53 -14.92 3.73
CA ARG A 31 -12.70 -14.23 5.00
C ARG A 31 -12.23 -12.77 4.97
N VAL A 32 -11.18 -12.48 4.20
CA VAL A 32 -10.68 -11.11 4.05
C VAL A 32 -11.67 -10.30 3.20
N GLU A 33 -12.05 -10.85 2.05
CA GLU A 33 -13.00 -10.27 1.11
C GLU A 33 -14.36 -9.99 1.76
N ASP A 34 -14.90 -10.94 2.52
CA ASP A 34 -16.19 -10.82 3.18
C ASP A 34 -16.20 -9.62 4.15
N ARG A 35 -15.08 -9.37 4.85
CA ARG A 35 -14.93 -8.24 5.78
C ARG A 35 -14.73 -6.91 5.06
N LEU A 36 -13.94 -6.90 3.99
CA LEU A 36 -13.74 -5.71 3.17
C LEU A 36 -15.06 -5.31 2.49
N TYR A 37 -15.76 -6.26 1.89
CA TYR A 37 -17.06 -6.06 1.26
C TYR A 37 -18.09 -5.50 2.24
N GLU A 38 -18.14 -6.03 3.47
CA GLU A 38 -18.99 -5.51 4.56
C GLU A 38 -18.80 -4.01 4.81
N LEU A 39 -17.55 -3.53 4.73
CA LEU A 39 -17.23 -2.13 4.95
C LEU A 39 -17.61 -1.27 3.74
N CYS A 40 -17.31 -1.76 2.53
CA CYS A 40 -17.67 -1.07 1.29
C CYS A 40 -19.19 -0.83 1.17
N ILE A 41 -20.03 -1.83 1.47
CA ILE A 41 -21.51 -1.67 1.41
C ILE A 41 -22.08 -0.73 2.48
N ARG A 42 -21.25 -0.29 3.44
CA ARG A 42 -21.60 0.68 4.49
C ARG A 42 -20.99 2.06 4.23
N ASP A 43 -20.63 2.34 2.98
CA ASP A 43 -20.05 3.61 2.50
C ASP A 43 -18.69 3.96 3.14
N TYR A 44 -17.99 2.98 3.70
CA TYR A 44 -16.58 3.14 4.09
C TYR A 44 -15.66 2.73 2.95
N VAL A 45 -14.46 3.33 2.93
CA VAL A 45 -13.38 2.97 2.02
C VAL A 45 -12.28 2.25 2.82
N PRO A 46 -12.17 0.92 2.73
CA PRO A 46 -11.11 0.18 3.41
C PRO A 46 -9.75 0.56 2.83
N LEU A 47 -8.87 1.13 3.64
CA LEU A 47 -7.45 1.26 3.34
C LEU A 47 -6.73 0.05 3.94
N VAL A 48 -6.45 -0.94 3.10
CA VAL A 48 -5.81 -2.19 3.53
C VAL A 48 -4.34 -1.91 3.85
N ALA A 49 -3.98 -2.07 5.12
CA ALA A 49 -2.65 -1.79 5.65
C ALA A 49 -1.64 -2.82 5.15
N HIS A 50 -0.44 -2.34 4.80
CA HIS A 50 0.77 -3.11 4.48
C HIS A 50 0.53 -4.44 3.72
N VAL A 51 -0.25 -4.34 2.64
CA VAL A 51 -0.74 -5.46 1.82
C VAL A 51 0.36 -6.43 1.42
N GLU A 52 1.56 -5.91 1.16
CA GLU A 52 2.74 -6.67 0.78
C GLU A 52 3.17 -7.75 1.78
N ARG A 53 2.72 -7.64 3.05
CA ARG A 53 3.12 -8.52 4.16
C ARG A 53 2.23 -9.75 4.30
N TYR A 54 1.04 -9.75 3.72
CA TYR A 54 0.10 -10.88 3.84
C TYR A 54 0.46 -12.08 2.94
N PHE A 55 1.26 -11.84 1.90
CA PHE A 55 1.58 -12.83 0.86
C PHE A 55 2.99 -13.43 1.04
N HIS A 56 3.09 -14.50 1.82
CA HIS A 56 4.39 -15.08 2.20
C HIS A 56 5.12 -15.81 1.06
N ASN A 57 4.42 -16.16 -0.02
CA ASN A 57 4.97 -16.92 -1.16
C ASN A 57 4.93 -16.12 -2.48
N GLY A 58 4.82 -14.80 -2.41
CA GLY A 58 4.64 -13.91 -3.56
C GLY A 58 3.21 -13.39 -3.63
N ILE A 59 3.08 -12.12 -4.03
CA ILE A 59 1.80 -11.42 -4.10
C ILE A 59 0.88 -11.96 -5.19
N ASP A 60 -0.39 -12.12 -4.85
CA ASP A 60 -1.47 -12.44 -5.78
C ASP A 60 -2.11 -11.13 -6.24
N LEU A 61 -1.66 -10.62 -7.39
CA LEU A 61 -2.13 -9.35 -7.92
C LEU A 61 -3.61 -9.39 -8.30
N ASP A 62 -4.10 -10.51 -8.84
CA ASP A 62 -5.50 -10.66 -9.23
C ASP A 62 -6.41 -10.53 -8.01
N ARG A 63 -6.02 -11.13 -6.88
CA ARG A 63 -6.72 -10.97 -5.61
C ARG A 63 -6.73 -9.53 -5.12
N VAL A 64 -5.59 -8.83 -5.19
CA VAL A 64 -5.50 -7.42 -4.78
C VAL A 64 -6.32 -6.52 -5.70
N HIS A 65 -6.34 -6.78 -7.02
CA HIS A 65 -7.21 -6.10 -7.97
C HIS A 65 -8.69 -6.28 -7.62
N ASN A 66 -9.12 -7.50 -7.28
CA ASN A 66 -10.50 -7.73 -6.82
C ASN A 66 -10.84 -6.88 -5.57
N TRP A 67 -9.90 -6.67 -4.65
CA TRP A 67 -10.13 -5.77 -3.51
C TRP A 67 -10.32 -4.32 -3.95
N ILE A 68 -9.52 -3.86 -4.90
CA ILE A 68 -9.62 -2.50 -5.46
C ILE A 68 -10.94 -2.33 -6.21
N ASP A 69 -11.36 -3.33 -6.99
CA ASP A 69 -12.62 -3.32 -7.74
C ASP A 69 -13.85 -3.26 -6.80
N MET A 70 -13.72 -3.82 -5.58
CA MET A 70 -14.72 -3.65 -4.52
C MET A 70 -14.75 -2.24 -3.91
N GLY A 71 -13.75 -1.40 -4.16
CA GLY A 71 -13.59 -0.05 -3.60
C GLY A 71 -12.50 0.07 -2.52
N CYS A 72 -11.69 -0.97 -2.28
CA CYS A 72 -10.59 -0.87 -1.32
C CYS A 72 -9.41 -0.07 -1.88
N LYS A 73 -8.61 0.48 -0.96
CA LYS A 73 -7.37 1.19 -1.25
C LYS A 73 -6.19 0.47 -0.61
N ILE A 74 -5.01 0.59 -1.20
CA ILE A 74 -3.82 -0.20 -0.87
C ILE A 74 -2.78 0.71 -0.23
N GLN A 75 -2.38 0.37 1.00
CA GLN A 75 -1.24 0.99 1.67
C GLN A 75 -0.04 0.04 1.71
N VAL A 76 1.15 0.57 1.42
CA VAL A 76 2.43 -0.16 1.47
C VAL A 76 3.40 0.49 2.45
N ASN A 77 4.16 -0.31 3.20
CA ASN A 77 5.12 0.25 4.15
C ASN A 77 6.42 0.70 3.47
N ARG A 78 6.94 1.84 3.92
CA ARG A 78 8.32 2.29 3.64
C ARG A 78 9.34 1.16 3.82
N THR A 79 9.28 0.50 4.98
CA THR A 79 10.29 -0.51 5.35
C THR A 79 10.27 -1.73 4.42
N SER A 80 9.12 -2.02 3.83
CA SER A 80 8.96 -3.07 2.82
C SER A 80 9.62 -2.69 1.51
N ILE A 81 9.35 -1.48 1.00
CA ILE A 81 9.94 -0.95 -0.24
C ILE A 81 11.48 -0.94 -0.15
N LEU A 82 12.00 -0.48 0.99
CA LEU A 82 13.44 -0.41 1.26
C LEU A 82 14.09 -1.76 1.61
N GLY A 83 13.33 -2.86 1.64
CA GLY A 83 13.86 -4.21 1.86
C GLY A 83 14.22 -4.57 3.31
N LEU A 84 13.80 -3.74 4.27
CA LEU A 84 14.13 -3.91 5.70
C LEU A 84 13.30 -5.02 6.37
N GLN A 85 12.26 -5.54 5.69
CA GLN A 85 11.39 -6.62 6.16
C GLN A 85 11.63 -7.95 5.40
N GLY A 86 12.71 -8.05 4.64
CA GLY A 86 13.10 -9.25 3.90
C GLY A 86 12.70 -9.23 2.42
N LYS A 87 13.35 -10.11 1.64
CA LYS A 87 13.31 -10.09 0.18
C LYS A 87 11.93 -10.36 -0.42
N VAL A 88 11.13 -11.23 0.19
CA VAL A 88 9.79 -11.56 -0.31
C VAL A 88 8.86 -10.36 -0.17
N VAL A 89 8.83 -9.76 1.03
CA VAL A 89 8.04 -8.56 1.32
C VAL A 89 8.45 -7.39 0.42
N GLN A 90 9.76 -7.21 0.20
CA GLN A 90 10.26 -6.21 -0.75
C GLN A 90 9.78 -6.46 -2.17
N LYS A 91 9.90 -7.71 -2.66
CA LYS A 91 9.46 -8.08 -4.00
C LYS A 91 7.96 -7.81 -4.17
N ASN A 92 7.15 -8.12 -3.16
CA ASN A 92 5.71 -7.85 -3.18
C ASN A 92 5.44 -6.34 -3.24
N ALA A 93 6.10 -5.53 -2.39
CA ALA A 93 5.95 -4.08 -2.38
C ALA A 93 6.30 -3.45 -3.74
N LEU A 94 7.42 -3.87 -4.34
CA LEU A 94 7.82 -3.40 -5.66
C LEU A 94 6.86 -3.85 -6.76
N CYS A 95 6.32 -5.07 -6.67
CA CYS A 95 5.34 -5.56 -7.63
C CYS A 95 4.04 -4.74 -7.61
N LEU A 96 3.57 -4.32 -6.43
CA LEU A 96 2.42 -3.42 -6.29
C LEU A 96 2.70 -2.02 -6.87
N LEU A 97 3.88 -1.45 -6.62
CA LEU A 97 4.28 -0.16 -7.20
C LEU A 97 4.40 -0.24 -8.73
N GLU A 98 4.98 -1.32 -9.25
CA GLU A 98 5.13 -1.55 -10.68
C GLU A 98 3.81 -1.79 -11.41
N SER A 99 2.81 -2.35 -10.74
CA SER A 99 1.45 -2.47 -11.28
C SER A 99 0.63 -1.18 -11.16
N GLY A 100 1.13 -0.16 -10.44
CA GLY A 100 0.49 1.14 -10.32
C GLY A 100 -0.74 1.15 -9.40
N ILE A 101 -0.85 0.18 -8.48
CA ILE A 101 -2.07 0.00 -7.65
C ILE A 101 -1.88 0.37 -6.18
N VAL A 102 -0.72 0.91 -5.82
CA VAL A 102 -0.49 1.48 -4.49
C VAL A 102 -1.19 2.84 -4.43
N HIS A 103 -1.88 3.10 -3.34
CA HIS A 103 -2.55 4.38 -3.13
C HIS A 103 -1.83 5.22 -2.07
N ILE A 104 -1.23 4.57 -1.07
CA ILE A 104 -0.51 5.26 0.02
C ILE A 104 0.77 4.51 0.39
N VAL A 105 1.82 5.27 0.67
CA VAL A 105 3.03 4.77 1.34
C VAL A 105 3.15 5.41 2.72
N ALA A 106 3.27 4.57 3.75
CA ALA A 106 3.34 5.02 5.14
C ALA A 106 4.52 4.39 5.89
N THR A 107 4.89 4.97 7.02
CA THR A 107 6.06 4.54 7.79
C THR A 107 5.81 3.27 8.60
N ASP A 108 4.59 3.15 9.14
CA ASP A 108 4.23 2.14 10.13
C ASP A 108 5.27 2.12 11.28
N THR A 109 5.47 3.31 11.86
CA THR A 109 6.48 3.62 12.88
C THR A 109 6.12 3.04 14.24
N HIS A 110 7.10 2.44 14.93
CA HIS A 110 6.95 1.97 16.32
C HIS A 110 8.12 2.37 17.22
N ARG A 111 9.17 3.01 16.68
CA ARG A 111 10.41 3.30 17.40
C ARG A 111 10.97 4.66 16.98
N THR A 112 11.78 5.25 17.85
CA THR A 112 12.52 6.49 17.56
C THR A 112 13.85 6.22 16.84
N THR A 113 14.34 4.98 16.87
CA THR A 113 15.58 4.55 16.21
C THR A 113 15.41 3.19 15.52
N GLY A 114 16.36 2.83 14.65
CA GLY A 114 16.34 1.58 13.90
C GLY A 114 15.53 1.66 12.60
N SER A 115 14.88 0.57 12.20
CA SER A 115 14.22 0.48 10.89
C SER A 115 12.82 1.11 10.85
N ARG A 116 12.02 0.94 11.92
CA ARG A 116 10.61 1.42 12.01
C ARG A 116 10.51 2.79 12.69
N ILE A 117 11.12 3.79 12.05
CA ILE A 117 11.23 5.20 12.48
C ILE A 117 10.25 6.12 11.73
N PRO A 118 9.96 7.34 12.22
CA PRO A 118 9.09 8.30 11.54
C PRO A 118 9.86 9.05 10.44
N ARG A 119 10.26 8.33 9.40
CA ARG A 119 10.96 8.88 8.23
C ARG A 119 10.23 8.45 6.97
N LEU A 120 9.91 9.38 6.07
CA LEU A 120 9.41 9.09 4.71
C LEU A 120 10.35 9.55 3.60
N SER A 121 11.32 10.43 3.90
CA SER A 121 12.15 11.07 2.88
C SER A 121 12.94 10.09 1.99
N ASP A 122 13.44 9.00 2.56
CA ASP A 122 14.18 8.00 1.80
C ASP A 122 13.30 7.13 0.89
N VAL A 123 12.06 6.83 1.28
CA VAL A 123 11.13 6.16 0.36
C VAL A 123 10.57 7.11 -0.67
N TYR A 124 10.41 8.40 -0.33
CA TYR A 124 10.10 9.44 -1.30
C TYR A 124 11.17 9.48 -2.40
N GLU A 125 12.45 9.63 -2.03
CA GLU A 125 13.59 9.66 -2.97
C GLU A 125 13.61 8.40 -3.86
N PHE A 126 13.37 7.22 -3.28
CA PHE A 126 13.28 5.97 -4.03
C PHE A 126 12.13 5.97 -5.06
N ILE A 127 10.94 6.44 -4.65
CA ILE A 127 9.78 6.48 -5.54
C ILE A 127 9.97 7.55 -6.61
N GLU A 128 10.55 8.69 -6.28
CA GLU A 128 10.86 9.76 -7.23
C GLU A 128 11.81 9.25 -8.33
N GLU A 129 12.92 8.60 -7.95
CA GLU A 129 13.92 8.10 -8.89
C GLU A 129 13.34 7.06 -9.86
N ARG A 130 12.52 6.14 -9.35
CA ARG A 130 12.03 4.98 -10.11
C ARG A 130 10.66 5.19 -10.74
N PHE A 131 9.82 5.96 -10.06
CA PHE A 131 8.41 6.17 -10.38
C PHE A 131 8.03 7.64 -10.66
N GLY A 132 8.98 8.56 -10.64
CA GLY A 132 8.73 9.98 -10.91
C GLY A 132 8.21 10.75 -9.69
N GLU A 133 8.51 12.05 -9.66
CA GLU A 133 8.20 12.95 -8.55
C GLU A 133 6.69 13.01 -8.26
N ASP A 134 5.85 13.08 -9.30
CA ASP A 134 4.39 13.13 -9.14
C ASP A 134 3.86 11.91 -8.37
N ASN A 135 4.32 10.70 -8.70
CA ASN A 135 3.94 9.50 -7.95
C ASN A 135 4.49 9.51 -6.53
N ALA A 136 5.70 10.03 -6.30
CA ALA A 136 6.23 10.17 -4.95
C ALA A 136 5.34 11.09 -4.10
N ARG A 137 4.89 12.21 -4.66
CA ARG A 137 3.96 13.14 -4.03
C ARG A 137 2.58 12.54 -3.79
N ILE A 138 1.97 11.95 -4.82
CA ILE A 138 0.65 11.28 -4.73
C ILE A 138 0.66 10.29 -3.56
N LEU A 139 1.64 9.40 -3.52
CA LEU A 139 1.66 8.29 -2.57
C LEU A 139 2.02 8.68 -1.14
N THR A 140 2.78 9.76 -0.93
CA THR A 140 3.35 10.10 0.39
C THR A 140 2.84 11.41 0.98
N TYR A 141 2.13 12.23 0.21
CA TYR A 141 1.65 13.54 0.63
C TYR A 141 0.20 13.81 0.21
N GLU A 142 -0.11 13.77 -1.09
CA GLU A 142 -1.41 14.21 -1.62
C GLU A 142 -2.54 13.25 -1.20
N ASN A 143 -2.40 11.94 -1.45
CA ASN A 143 -3.41 10.97 -0.99
C ASN A 143 -3.57 10.93 0.54
N PRO A 144 -2.50 10.98 1.35
CA PRO A 144 -2.65 11.19 2.80
C PRO A 144 -3.42 12.46 3.18
N LEU A 145 -3.27 13.55 2.43
CA LEU A 145 -4.03 14.79 2.64
C LEU A 145 -5.50 14.62 2.23
N HIS A 146 -5.79 13.98 1.10
CA HIS A 146 -7.15 13.65 0.68
C HIS A 146 -7.89 12.81 1.74
N ILE A 147 -7.20 11.88 2.42
CA ILE A 147 -7.80 11.17 3.56
C ILE A 147 -8.20 12.13 4.70
N ILE A 148 -7.37 13.12 5.01
CA ILE A 148 -7.66 14.09 6.07
C ILE A 148 -8.85 14.97 5.68
N GLU A 149 -8.98 15.28 4.39
CA GLU A 149 -10.02 16.15 3.83
C GLU A 149 -11.28 15.40 3.38
N ASP A 150 -11.31 14.06 3.54
CA ASP A 150 -12.39 13.14 3.12
C ASP A 150 -12.67 13.13 1.60
N GLU A 151 -11.63 13.39 0.80
CA GLU A 151 -11.66 13.42 -0.66
C GLU A 151 -11.28 12.06 -1.27
N ASP A 152 -11.55 11.87 -2.56
CA ASP A 152 -11.13 10.67 -3.28
C ASP A 152 -9.62 10.63 -3.51
N LEU A 153 -9.02 9.45 -3.52
CA LEU A 153 -7.59 9.27 -3.75
C LEU A 153 -7.27 9.28 -5.23
N ASP A 154 -6.18 9.93 -5.60
CA ASP A 154 -5.62 9.89 -6.95
C ASP A 154 -4.92 8.54 -7.22
N ASP A 155 -5.05 8.10 -8.47
CA ASP A 155 -4.32 6.94 -8.97
C ASP A 155 -2.89 7.33 -9.36
N MET A 156 -1.99 6.34 -9.33
CA MET A 156 -0.62 6.55 -9.81
C MET A 156 -0.60 6.92 -11.30
N ILE A 157 0.25 7.88 -11.65
CA ILE A 157 0.51 8.27 -13.03
C ILE A 157 1.31 7.16 -13.72
N LYS A 158 0.82 6.70 -14.86
CA LYS A 158 1.52 5.72 -15.69
C LYS A 158 2.82 6.32 -16.21
N ILE A 159 3.92 5.62 -15.93
CA ILE A 159 5.24 6.04 -16.38
C ILE A 159 5.57 5.25 -17.63
N GLU A 160 5.89 5.97 -18.69
CA GLU A 160 6.50 5.34 -19.85
C GLU A 160 7.86 4.80 -19.45
N LYS A 161 8.02 3.46 -19.50
CA LYS A 161 9.31 2.83 -19.26
C LYS A 161 10.34 3.45 -20.18
N ARG A 162 11.24 4.27 -19.66
CA ARG A 162 12.47 4.63 -20.38
C ARG A 162 13.18 3.32 -20.64
N LYS A 163 13.35 2.96 -21.93
CA LYS A 163 14.19 1.85 -22.34
C LYS A 163 15.60 2.14 -21.82
N HIS A 164 15.95 1.61 -20.65
CA HIS A 164 17.35 1.57 -20.26
C HIS A 164 18.05 0.68 -21.29
N LEU A 165 18.82 1.32 -22.17
CA LEU A 165 19.87 0.65 -22.93
C LEU A 165 20.76 -0.06 -21.91
N PHE A 166 20.57 -1.37 -21.77
CA PHE A 166 21.53 -2.20 -21.08
C PHE A 166 22.85 -2.12 -21.86
N PHE A 167 23.80 -1.34 -21.34
CA PHE A 167 25.20 -1.55 -21.69
C PHE A 167 25.60 -2.93 -21.18
N ARG A 168 25.64 -3.90 -22.10
CA ARG A 168 26.43 -5.12 -21.93
C ARG A 168 27.84 -4.69 -21.57
N ARG A 169 28.30 -5.11 -20.39
CA ARG A 169 29.73 -5.24 -20.12
C ARG A 169 30.07 -6.70 -20.37
N ASP A 170 30.59 -6.97 -21.56
CA ASP A 170 31.29 -8.22 -21.84
C ASP A 170 32.43 -8.38 -20.81
N ARG A 171 32.45 -9.53 -20.16
CA ARG A 171 33.63 -10.13 -19.54
C ARG A 171 33.58 -11.63 -19.75
#